data_AF-A0A8I2DZ54-F1
#
_entry.id   AF-A0A8I2DZ54-F1
#
_cell.length_a   1.000
_cell.length_b   1.000
_cell.length_c   1.000
_cell.angle_alpha   90.00
_cell.angle_beta   90.00
_cell.angle_gamma   90.00
#
_symmetry.space_group_name_H-M   'P 1'
#
loop_
_entity.id
_entity.type
_entity.pdbx_description
1 polymer ?
#
loop_
_entity_poly.entity_id
_entity_poly.type
_entity_poly.pdbx_seq_one_letter_code
_entity_poly.pdbx_strand_id
1 'polypeptide(L)' 'MFQDSPIYDRLVAERGDVPEQVRRDAERVSRELEVVMRPLRAPGHLRGAERQPSPGAGWQRTALLPGPRPH' A
#
# COMPACT_ATOMS: atom_id res chain seq x y z
N MET A 1 2.14 -2.01 -24.39
CA MET A 1 0.78 -2.14 -23.83
C MET A 1 0.85 -3.19 -22.72
N PHE A 2 0.68 -2.82 -21.45
CA PHE A 2 0.64 -3.75 -20.30
C PHE A 2 -0.74 -4.42 -20.14
N GLN A 3 -1.47 -4.58 -21.24
CA GLN A 3 -2.91 -4.82 -21.23
C GLN A 3 -3.28 -6.30 -21.05
N ASP A 4 -2.30 -7.20 -21.01
CA ASP A 4 -2.48 -8.62 -20.73
C ASP A 4 -1.41 -9.06 -19.74
N SER A 5 -1.29 -8.40 -18.59
CA SER A 5 -0.36 -8.88 -17.56
C SER A 5 -0.98 -10.13 -16.92
N PRO A 6 -0.63 -11.37 -17.35
CA PRO A 6 -1.45 -12.57 -17.17
C PRO A 6 -1.47 -13.08 -15.72
N ILE A 7 -0.78 -12.37 -14.84
CA ILE A 7 -0.58 -12.75 -13.45
C ILE A 7 -1.81 -12.42 -12.62
N TYR A 8 -2.43 -11.24 -12.80
CA TYR A 8 -3.54 -10.85 -11.93
C TYR A 8 -4.82 -11.61 -12.25
N ASP A 9 -5.20 -11.74 -13.53
CA ASP A 9 -6.42 -12.48 -13.90
C ASP A 9 -6.35 -13.95 -13.52
N ARG A 10 -5.18 -14.57 -13.67
CA ARG A 10 -4.96 -15.97 -13.29
C ARG A 10 -4.97 -16.16 -11.78
N LEU A 11 -4.39 -15.22 -11.02
CA LEU A 11 -4.49 -15.22 -9.56
C LEU A 11 -5.95 -15.04 -9.11
N VAL A 12 -6.71 -14.17 -9.77
CA VAL A 12 -8.14 -13.97 -9.47
C VAL A 12 -8.95 -15.23 -9.76
N ALA A 13 -8.68 -15.93 -10.86
CA ALA A 13 -9.35 -17.18 -11.21
C ALA A 13 -9.00 -18.34 -10.25
N GLU A 14 -7.74 -18.45 -9.81
CA GLU A 14 -7.26 -19.55 -8.96
C GLU A 14 -7.47 -19.31 -7.45
N ARG A 15 -7.48 -18.04 -7.01
CA ARG A 15 -7.51 -17.66 -5.58
C ARG A 15 -8.68 -16.74 -5.22
N GLY A 16 -9.51 -16.35 -6.19
CA GLY A 16 -10.52 -15.31 -6.02
C GLY A 16 -9.90 -13.91 -6.10
N ASP A 17 -10.73 -12.88 -6.02
CA ASP A 17 -10.30 -11.47 -6.13
C ASP A 17 -9.55 -11.00 -4.87
N VAL A 18 -8.32 -11.51 -4.70
CA VAL A 18 -7.38 -11.17 -3.63
C VAL A 18 -7.10 -9.65 -3.60
N PRO A 19 -6.89 -8.95 -4.73
CA PRO A 19 -6.74 -7.49 -4.72
C PRO A 19 -7.93 -6.75 -4.10
N GLU A 20 -9.16 -7.13 -4.45
CA GLU A 20 -10.37 -6.55 -3.86
C GLU A 20 -10.49 -6.85 -2.37
N GLN A 21 -10.20 -8.10 -1.98
CA GLN A 21 -10.25 -8.54 -0.58
C GLN A 21 -9.24 -7.76 0.28
N VAL A 22 -7.99 -7.65 -0.18
CA VAL A 22 -6.95 -6.88 0.51
C VAL A 22 -7.32 -5.41 0.63
N ARG A 23 -7.95 -4.82 -0.41
CA ARG A 23 -8.44 -3.44 -0.35
C ARG A 23 -9.48 -3.26 0.75
N ARG A 24 -10.49 -4.14 0.82
CA ARG A 24 -11.52 -4.10 1.86
C ARG A 24 -10.94 -4.27 3.26
N ASP A 25 -10.02 -5.20 3.43
CA ASP A 25 -9.35 -5.45 4.71
C ASP A 25 -8.51 -4.27 5.15
N ALA A 26 -7.74 -3.67 4.23
CA ALA A 26 -6.95 -2.47 4.50
C ALA A 26 -7.83 -1.29 4.94
N GLU A 27 -8.96 -1.07 4.27
CA GLU A 27 -9.89 -0.01 4.67
C GLU A 27 -10.54 -0.28 6.04
N ARG A 28 -10.88 -1.55 6.33
CA ARG A 28 -11.40 -1.93 7.65
C ARG A 28 -10.37 -1.64 8.75
N VAL A 29 -9.13 -2.08 8.58
CA VAL A 29 -8.05 -1.84 9.53
C VAL A 29 -7.77 -0.34 9.68
N SER A 30 -7.81 0.43 8.59
CA SER A 30 -7.65 1.89 8.65
C SER A 30 -8.72 2.57 9.51
N ARG A 31 -9.99 2.15 9.39
CA ARG A 31 -11.10 2.66 10.19
C ARG A 31 -10.94 2.29 11.67
N GLU A 32 -10.56 1.05 11.96
CA GLU A 32 -10.27 0.59 13.33
C GLU A 32 -9.12 1.38 13.96
N LEU A 33 -8.04 1.60 13.20
CA LEU A 33 -6.91 2.41 13.63
C LEU A 33 -7.32 3.85 13.91
N GLU A 34 -8.15 4.46 13.06
CA GLU A 34 -8.63 5.82 13.28
C GLU A 34 -9.43 5.94 14.58
N VAL A 35 -10.30 4.96 14.88
CA VAL A 35 -11.06 4.91 16.13
C VAL A 35 -10.13 4.83 17.34
N VAL A 36 -9.11 3.96 17.30
CA VAL A 36 -8.13 3.81 18.40
C VAL A 36 -7.26 5.05 18.56
N MET A 37 -6.90 5.73 17.45
CA MET A 37 -6.03 6.91 17.46
C MET A 37 -6.79 8.21 17.74
N ARG A 38 -8.13 8.21 17.68
CA ARG A 38 -8.96 9.40 17.91
C ARG A 38 -8.73 10.07 19.27
N PRO A 39 -8.58 9.36 20.40
CA PRO A 39 -8.21 9.95 21.68
C PRO A 39 -6.80 10.57 21.68
N LEU A 40 -5.86 9.96 20.93
CA LEU A 40 -4.50 10.48 20.74
C LEU A 40 -4.44 11.72 19.84
N ARG A 41 -5.45 11.93 18.99
CA ARG A 41 -5.57 13.09 18.08
C ARG A 41 -6.15 14.34 18.74
N ALA A 42 -6.46 14.31 20.04
CA ALA A 42 -6.89 15.49 20.78
C ALA A 42 -5.88 16.65 20.61
N PRO A 43 -6.37 17.91 20.51
CA PRO A 43 -5.53 19.07 20.20
C PRO A 43 -4.57 19.32 21.37
N GLY A 44 -3.36 18.78 21.24
CA GLY A 44 -2.32 18.80 22.27
C GLY A 44 -1.21 17.77 22.07
N HIS A 45 -1.46 16.66 21.35
CA HIS A 45 -0.49 15.56 21.25
C HIS A 45 0.28 15.46 19.91
N LEU A 46 -0.23 15.97 18.78
CA LEU A 46 0.33 15.70 17.44
C LEU A 46 0.96 16.89 16.73
N ARG A 47 1.59 17.83 17.44
CA ARG A 47 2.38 18.93 16.83
C ARG A 47 3.73 18.43 16.27
N GLY A 48 3.72 17.34 15.51
CA GLY A 48 4.93 16.71 14.96
C GLY A 48 4.71 15.58 13.95
N ALA A 49 3.47 15.15 13.68
CA ALA A 49 3.17 14.07 12.73
C ALA A 49 2.87 14.57 11.30
N GLU A 50 3.35 15.76 10.92
CA GLU A 50 3.20 16.30 9.57
C GLU A 50 4.24 15.71 8.59
N ARG A 51 4.40 14.38 8.59
CA ARG A 51 5.01 13.68 7.47
C ARG A 51 3.91 12.93 6.73
N GLN A 52 3.31 13.67 5.80
CA GLN A 52 2.50 13.18 4.70
C GLN A 52 3.11 11.87 4.14
N PRO A 53 2.44 10.71 4.26
CA PRO A 53 2.91 9.51 3.61
C PRO A 53 2.75 9.72 2.10
N SER A 54 3.86 9.99 1.41
CA SER A 54 3.87 10.12 -0.04
C SER A 54 3.49 8.76 -0.64
N PRO A 55 2.33 8.65 -1.32
CA PRO A 55 1.81 7.37 -1.82
C PRO A 55 2.61 6.98 -3.08
N GLY A 56 3.82 6.47 -2.87
CA GLY A 56 4.75 6.19 -3.97
C GLY A 56 6.15 5.78 -3.53
N ALA A 57 6.59 6.18 -2.34
CA ALA A 57 8.00 6.06 -1.95
C ALA A 57 8.46 4.63 -1.59
N GLY A 58 7.53 3.74 -1.21
CA GLY A 58 7.87 2.41 -0.68
C GLY A 58 8.15 1.35 -1.75
N TRP A 59 7.30 1.27 -2.78
CA TRP A 59 7.35 0.20 -3.79
C TRP A 59 8.30 0.50 -4.96
N GLN A 60 8.58 1.78 -5.23
CA GLN A 60 9.53 2.18 -6.27
C GLN A 60 10.99 1.89 -5.88
N ARG A 61 11.27 1.78 -4.57
CA ARG A 61 12.63 1.56 -4.06
C ARG A 61 13.16 0.15 -4.36
N THR A 62 12.27 -0.83 -4.54
CA THR A 62 12.63 -2.21 -4.89
C THR A 62 12.88 -2.39 -6.39
N ALA A 63 12.37 -1.50 -7.24
CA ALA A 63 12.59 -1.53 -8.69
C ALA A 63 14.00 -1.03 -9.12
N LEU A 64 14.80 -0.53 -8.16
CA LEU A 64 16.16 -0.03 -8.41
C LEU A 64 17.19 -1.03 -7.86
N LEU A 65 17.34 -2.18 -8.52
CA LEU A 65 18.48 -3.10 -8.37
C LEU A 65 19.16 -3.28 -9.76
N PRO A 66 20.45 -3.67 -9.79
CA PRO A 66 21.54 -2.93 -10.44
C PRO A 66 21.60 -3.07 -11.97
N GLY A 67 22.08 -1.99 -12.61
CA GLY A 67 22.35 -1.95 -14.06
C GLY A 67 23.48 -2.89 -14.51
N PRO A 68 23.54 -3.22 -15.81
CA PRO A 68 24.37 -4.31 -16.34
C PRO A 68 25.85 -3.97 -16.41
N ARG A 69 26.70 -4.97 -16.16
CA ARG A 69 28.16 -4.93 -16.39
C ARG A 69 28.44 -4.94 -17.90
N PRO A 70 29.23 -3.99 -18.45
CA PRO A 70 29.77 -4.13 -19.79
C PRO A 70 31.00 -5.07 -19.78
N HIS A 71 31.22 -5.68 -20.95
CA HIS A 71 32.11 -6.79 -21.28
C HIS A 71 33.59 -6.59 -20.97
#